data_AF-A0A534P105-F1
#
_entry.id   AF-A0A534P105-F1
#
_cell.length_a   1.000
_cell.length_b   1.000
_cell.length_c   1.000
_cell.angle_alpha   90.00
_cell.angle_beta   90.00
_cell.angle_gamma   90.00
#
_symmetry.space_group_name_H-M   'P 1'
#
loop_
_entity.id
_entity.type
_entity.pdbx_description
1 polymer ?
#
loop_
_entity_poly.entity_id
_entity_poly.type
_entity_poly.pdbx_seq_one_letter_code
_entity_poly.pdbx_strand_id
1 'polypeptide(L)'
;MPEWLALAPFALAAYGTLFGARVLRKERVEVPVAGLPRGWWGARIVQLSDLHSGRHVTAQRLRGIARRAARLSPDLLVVTGDIVHNSHAFARQAAEAIATVKAPYGTYAILGNHDFWAGADA
;
A
#
# COMPACT_ATOMS: atom_id res chain seq x y z
N MET A 1 -15.15 20.64 -36.59
CA MET A 1 -15.08 20.45 -35.12
C MET A 1 -13.98 21.35 -34.60
N PRO A 2 -14.15 22.02 -33.45
CA PRO A 2 -13.12 22.93 -32.97
C PRO A 2 -11.83 22.18 -32.59
N GLU A 3 -10.69 22.76 -32.96
CA GLU A 3 -9.35 22.14 -32.95
C GLU A 3 -8.88 21.73 -31.55
N TRP A 4 -9.38 22.40 -30.51
CA TRP A 4 -9.11 22.06 -29.11
C TRP A 4 -9.67 20.71 -28.68
N LEU A 5 -10.69 20.18 -29.37
CA LEU A 5 -11.20 18.82 -29.10
C LEU A 5 -10.18 17.74 -29.44
N ALA A 6 -9.25 17.99 -30.37
CA ALA A 6 -8.18 17.05 -30.70
C ALA A 6 -7.10 16.98 -29.60
N LEU A 7 -6.94 18.05 -28.81
CA LEU A 7 -5.96 18.12 -27.71
C LEU A 7 -6.51 17.60 -26.38
N ALA A 8 -7.84 17.52 -26.23
CA ALA A 8 -8.51 17.11 -25.00
C ALA A 8 -8.10 15.71 -24.49
N PRO A 9 -7.95 14.67 -25.32
CA PRO A 9 -7.51 13.34 -24.85
C PRO A 9 -6.09 13.34 -24.28
N PHE A 10 -5.17 14.08 -24.90
CA PHE A 10 -3.79 14.20 -24.43
C PHE A 10 -3.70 14.97 -23.12
N ALA A 11 -4.46 16.06 -23.00
CA ALA A 11 -4.56 16.82 -21.76
C ALA A 11 -5.14 15.97 -20.62
N LEU A 12 -6.18 15.18 -20.88
CA LEU A 12 -6.79 14.28 -19.90
C LEU A 12 -5.85 13.14 -19.48
N ALA A 13 -5.14 12.53 -20.44
CA ALA A 13 -4.16 11.49 -20.17
C ALA A 13 -2.96 12.01 -19.36
N ALA A 14 -2.45 13.20 -19.71
CA ALA A 14 -1.41 13.88 -18.95
C ALA A 14 -1.89 14.21 -17.53
N TYR A 15 -3.11 14.74 -17.40
CA TYR A 15 -3.69 15.04 -16.09
C TYR A 15 -3.85 13.78 -15.22
N GLY A 16 -4.43 12.71 -15.76
CA GLY A 16 -4.59 11.43 -15.05
C GLY A 16 -3.25 10.83 -14.60
N THR A 17 -2.23 10.90 -15.45
CA THR A 17 -0.89 10.37 -15.16
C THR A 17 -0.13 11.21 -14.13
N LEU A 18 -0.20 12.54 -14.24
CA LEU A 18 0.56 13.45 -13.39
C LEU A 18 -0.11 13.68 -12.03
N PHE A 19 -1.43 13.68 -11.97
CA PHE A 19 -2.20 14.04 -10.77
C PHE A 19 -3.03 12.87 -10.22
N GLY A 20 -3.71 12.11 -11.08
CA GLY A 20 -4.63 11.03 -10.66
C GLY A 20 -3.96 9.95 -9.80
N ALA A 21 -2.79 9.46 -10.22
CA ALA A 21 -2.05 8.42 -9.49
C ALA A 21 -1.40 8.88 -8.17
N ARG A 22 -1.51 10.18 -7.82
CA ARG A 22 -0.87 10.80 -6.66
C ARG A 22 -1.83 11.21 -5.55
N VAL A 23 -3.14 11.23 -5.81
CA VAL A 23 -4.16 11.61 -4.82
C VAL A 23 -4.46 10.41 -3.92
N LEU A 24 -3.92 10.42 -2.71
CA LEU A 24 -4.33 9.49 -1.66
C LEU A 24 -5.57 10.03 -0.98
N ARG A 25 -6.70 9.34 -1.17
CA ARG A 25 -7.94 9.64 -0.46
C ARG A 25 -7.88 9.02 0.93
N LYS A 26 -8.12 9.84 1.95
CA LYS A 26 -8.32 9.36 3.32
C LYS A 26 -9.81 9.19 3.53
N GLU A 27 -10.23 7.99 3.90
CA GLU A 27 -11.60 7.68 4.23
C GLU A 27 -11.63 7.11 5.66
N ARG A 28 -12.63 7.52 6.45
CA ARG A 28 -12.88 6.98 7.79
C ARG A 28 -14.26 6.37 7.77
N VAL A 29 -14.32 5.07 8.05
CA VAL A 29 -15.56 4.31 8.15
C VAL A 29 -15.59 3.70 9.54
N GLU A 30 -16.72 3.85 10.24
CA GLU A 30 -16.97 3.16 11.50
C GLU A 30 -17.75 1.89 11.20
N VAL A 31 -17.19 0.75 11.56
CA VAL A 31 -17.79 -0.57 11.31
C VAL A 31 -18.06 -1.22 12.68
N PRO A 32 -19.33 -1.48 13.05
CA PRO A 32 -19.64 -2.16 14.31
C PRO A 32 -19.21 -3.63 14.23
N VAL A 33 -18.41 -4.07 15.20
CA VAL A 33 -17.94 -5.47 15.30
C VAL A 33 -18.67 -6.16 16.45
N ALA A 34 -19.64 -7.00 16.13
CA ALA A 34 -20.35 -7.79 17.12
C ALA A 34 -19.42 -8.81 17.77
N GLY A 35 -19.46 -8.91 19.10
CA GLY A 35 -18.68 -9.91 19.85
C GLY A 35 -17.17 -9.65 19.89
N LEU A 36 -16.68 -8.42 19.64
CA LEU A 36 -15.26 -8.11 19.74
C LEU A 36 -14.75 -8.41 21.17
N PRO A 37 -13.78 -9.33 21.35
CA PRO A 37 -13.28 -9.68 22.68
C PRO A 37 -12.68 -8.46 23.38
N ARG A 38 -12.91 -8.32 24.69
CA ARG A 38 -12.48 -7.16 25.49
C ARG A 38 -10.98 -6.84 25.35
N GLY A 39 -10.13 -7.85 25.18
CA GLY A 39 -8.68 -7.67 25.00
C GLY A 39 -8.28 -6.93 23.71
N TRP A 40 -9.19 -6.81 22.74
CA TRP A 40 -8.96 -6.08 21.48
C TRP A 40 -9.59 -4.69 21.46
N TRP A 41 -10.23 -4.26 22.56
CA TRP A 41 -10.84 -2.94 22.62
C TRP A 41 -9.76 -1.86 22.59
N GLY A 42 -9.89 -0.92 21.65
CA GLY A 42 -8.89 0.14 21.44
C GLY A 42 -7.64 -0.30 20.69
N ALA A 43 -7.52 -1.58 20.30
CA ALA A 43 -6.41 -2.06 19.51
C ALA A 43 -6.36 -1.39 18.13
N ARG A 44 -5.15 -1.09 17.67
CA ARG A 44 -4.89 -0.42 16.39
C ARG A 44 -4.18 -1.38 15.45
N ILE A 45 -4.91 -1.88 14.46
CA ILE A 45 -4.36 -2.69 13.38
C ILE A 45 -4.15 -1.78 12.17
N VAL A 46 -2.92 -1.72 11.66
CA VAL A 46 -2.66 -1.10 10.37
C VAL A 46 -2.50 -2.20 9.33
N GLN A 47 -3.31 -2.11 8.28
CA GLN A 47 -3.24 -2.99 7.13
C GLN A 47 -2.67 -2.22 5.94
N LEU A 48 -1.67 -2.81 5.29
CA LEU A 48 -1.15 -2.40 4.00
C LEU A 48 -1.41 -3.52 2.98
N SER A 49 -1.76 -3.18 1.76
CA SER A 49 -1.91 -4.12 0.65
C SER A 49 -1.44 -3.47 -0.65
N ASP A 50 -1.25 -4.28 -1.70
CA ASP A 50 -1.03 -3.80 -3.08
C ASP A 50 0.12 -2.79 -3.16
N LEU A 51 1.18 -3.05 -2.41
CA LEU A 51 2.35 -2.17 -2.38
C LEU A 51 3.04 -2.13 -3.74
N HIS A 52 2.99 -3.24 -4.48
CA HIS A 52 3.56 -3.39 -5.82
C HIS A 52 4.95 -2.79 -5.94
N SER A 53 5.80 -3.12 -4.96
CA SER A 53 7.19 -2.73 -4.91
C SER A 53 7.86 -3.03 -6.25
N GLY A 54 8.38 -1.99 -6.90
CA GLY A 54 8.85 -2.09 -8.27
C GLY A 54 9.47 -0.79 -8.77
N ARG A 55 9.73 -0.71 -10.08
CA ARG A 55 10.33 0.48 -10.70
C ARG A 55 9.50 1.76 -10.52
N HIS A 56 8.16 1.62 -10.54
CA HIS A 56 7.24 2.74 -10.39
C HIS A 56 6.87 3.03 -8.93
N VAL A 57 6.92 2.02 -8.05
CA VAL A 57 6.78 2.19 -6.60
C VAL A 57 8.15 2.11 -5.95
N THR A 58 8.80 3.26 -5.90
CA THR A 58 10.18 3.39 -5.41
C THR A 58 10.30 3.18 -3.91
N ALA A 59 11.51 2.85 -3.44
CA ALA A 59 11.85 2.80 -2.02
C ALA A 59 11.47 4.10 -1.26
N GLN A 60 11.57 5.28 -1.90
CA GLN A 60 11.15 6.54 -1.28
C GLN A 60 9.63 6.59 -1.05
N ARG A 61 8.83 6.10 -2.01
CA ARG A 61 7.38 6.01 -1.87
C ARG A 61 7.01 5.03 -0.75
N LEU A 62 7.66 3.86 -0.70
CA LEU A 62 7.47 2.85 0.36
C LEU A 62 7.84 3.41 1.74
N ARG A 63 8.96 4.13 1.88
CA ARG A 63 9.29 4.86 3.13
C ARG A 63 8.25 5.91 3.50
N GLY A 64 7.62 6.57 2.52
CA GLY A 64 6.51 7.49 2.74
C GLY A 64 5.27 6.79 3.31
N ILE A 65 4.95 5.61 2.79
CA ILE A 65 3.87 4.74 3.28
C ILE A 65 4.18 4.25 4.69
N ALA A 66 5.37 3.71 4.93
CA ALA A 66 5.81 3.25 6.25
C ALA A 66 5.75 4.36 7.31
N ARG A 67 6.21 5.58 6.99
CA ARG A 67 6.10 6.72 7.91
C ARG A 67 4.66 7.10 8.23
N ARG A 68 3.72 6.95 7.27
CA ARG A 68 2.28 7.18 7.51
C ARG A 68 1.70 6.09 8.40
N ALA A 69 2.02 4.82 8.13
CA ALA A 69 1.64 3.69 8.95
C ALA A 69 2.15 3.85 10.40
N ALA A 70 3.42 4.21 10.59
CA ALA A 70 4.00 4.43 11.91
C ALA A 70 3.31 5.56 12.69
N ARG A 71 2.85 6.63 12.03
CA ARG A 71 2.07 7.70 12.69
C ARG A 71 0.69 7.26 13.16
N LEU A 72 0.22 6.10 12.70
CA LEU A 72 -0.99 5.47 13.21
C LEU A 72 -0.69 4.62 14.44
N SER A 73 0.52 4.61 15.00
CA SER A 73 0.89 3.87 16.22
C SER A 73 0.23 2.48 16.31
N PRO A 74 0.50 1.59 15.33
CA PRO A 74 -0.13 0.28 15.30
C PRO A 74 0.33 -0.58 16.48
N ASP A 75 -0.61 -1.34 17.04
CA ASP A 75 -0.29 -2.48 17.91
C ASP A 75 0.12 -3.68 17.05
N LEU A 76 -0.51 -3.83 15.89
CA LEU A 76 -0.28 -4.89 14.91
C LEU A 76 -0.18 -4.29 13.50
N LEU A 77 0.84 -4.70 12.75
CA LEU A 77 0.97 -4.36 11.33
C LEU A 77 0.75 -5.62 10.48
N VAL A 78 -0.13 -5.54 9.49
CA VAL A 78 -0.36 -6.62 8.53
C VAL A 78 -0.16 -6.14 7.11
N VAL A 79 0.50 -6.96 6.29
CA VAL A 79 0.68 -6.74 4.85
C VAL A 79 -0.06 -7.84 4.10
N THR A 80 -1.16 -7.50 3.44
CA THR A 80 -2.11 -8.47 2.92
C THR A 80 -2.02 -8.63 1.40
N GLY A 81 -0.85 -9.04 0.93
CA GLY A 81 -0.62 -9.40 -0.47
C GLY A 81 -0.13 -8.28 -1.38
N ASP A 82 0.28 -8.70 -2.57
CA ASP A 82 0.77 -7.89 -3.68
C ASP A 82 1.90 -6.94 -3.26
N ILE A 83 2.90 -7.53 -2.61
CA ILE A 83 4.06 -6.83 -2.05
C ILE A 83 4.98 -6.36 -3.18
N VAL A 84 5.23 -7.20 -4.18
CA VAL A 84 6.12 -6.90 -5.31
C VAL A 84 5.37 -6.78 -6.64
N HIS A 85 6.05 -6.22 -7.64
CA HIS A 85 5.56 -6.17 -9.01
C HIS A 85 6.62 -6.75 -9.96
N ASN A 86 6.24 -7.81 -10.68
CA ASN A 86 6.99 -8.51 -11.74
C ASN A 86 8.34 -9.15 -11.35
N SER A 87 8.88 -8.93 -10.15
CA SER A 87 10.13 -9.55 -9.71
C SER A 87 10.31 -9.53 -8.19
N HIS A 88 10.69 -10.68 -7.62
CA HIS A 88 11.05 -10.82 -6.20
C HIS A 88 12.25 -9.97 -5.79
N ALA A 89 13.07 -9.49 -6.75
CA ALA A 89 14.18 -8.59 -6.46
C ALA A 89 13.74 -7.29 -5.75
N PHE A 90 12.47 -6.90 -5.90
CA PHE A 90 11.90 -5.74 -5.23
C PHE A 90 11.34 -6.04 -3.83
N ALA A 91 11.36 -7.29 -3.35
CA ALA A 91 10.88 -7.64 -2.01
C ALA A 91 11.73 -6.95 -0.93
N ARG A 92 13.05 -6.91 -1.11
CA ARG A 92 13.96 -6.31 -0.14
C ARG A 92 13.66 -4.85 0.15
N GLN A 93 13.41 -4.03 -0.87
CA GLN A 93 13.10 -2.60 -0.66
C GLN A 93 11.76 -2.39 0.07
N ALA A 94 10.78 -3.29 -0.11
CA ALA A 94 9.53 -3.27 0.63
C ALA A 94 9.75 -3.65 2.09
N ALA A 95 10.45 -4.76 2.32
CA ALA A 95 10.79 -5.24 3.66
C ALA A 95 11.58 -4.20 4.46
N GLU A 96 12.60 -3.58 3.86
CA GLU A 96 13.40 -2.53 4.50
C GLU A 96 12.56 -1.31 4.89
N ALA A 97 11.61 -0.89 4.05
CA ALA A 97 10.71 0.21 4.38
C ALA A 97 9.73 -0.17 5.52
N ILE A 98 9.10 -1.33 5.43
CA ILE A 98 8.13 -1.83 6.41
C ILE A 98 8.77 -2.06 7.78
N ALA A 99 10.00 -2.57 7.83
CA ALA A 99 10.74 -2.85 9.07
C ALA A 99 10.97 -1.60 9.96
N THR A 100 10.78 -0.39 9.41
CA THR A 100 10.84 0.86 10.17
C THR A 100 9.61 1.10 11.06
N VAL A 101 8.49 0.41 10.79
CA VAL A 101 7.26 0.53 11.58
C VAL A 101 7.36 -0.40 12.78
N LYS A 102 7.20 0.15 13.99
CA LYS A 102 7.16 -0.62 15.23
C LYS A 102 5.72 -0.97 15.57
N ALA A 103 5.47 -2.27 15.72
CA ALA A 103 4.19 -2.84 16.15
C ALA A 103 4.47 -3.89 17.24
N PRO A 104 4.09 -3.65 18.50
CA PRO A 104 4.36 -4.55 19.63
C PRO A 104 3.92 -6.00 19.43
N TYR A 105 2.81 -6.23 18.74
CA TYR A 105 2.30 -7.57 18.43
C TYR A 105 2.93 -8.19 17.18
N GLY A 106 3.84 -7.46 16.53
CA GLY A 106 4.60 -7.90 15.38
C GLY A 106 4.09 -7.37 14.06
N THR A 107 4.79 -7.80 13.00
CA THR A 107 4.42 -7.54 11.61
C THR A 107 4.25 -8.87 10.90
N TYR A 108 3.10 -9.05 10.25
CA TYR A 108 2.78 -10.28 9.52
C TYR A 108 2.50 -9.95 8.07
N ALA A 109 2.86 -10.85 7.17
CA ALA A 109 2.61 -10.70 5.75
C ALA A 109 2.01 -11.98 5.18
N ILE A 110 1.07 -11.84 4.25
CA ILE A 110 0.61 -12.90 3.37
C ILE A 110 0.90 -12.50 1.92
N LEU A 111 1.06 -13.50 1.05
CA LEU A 111 1.33 -13.29 -0.37
C LEU A 111 0.04 -13.06 -1.14
N GLY A 112 0.12 -12.23 -2.18
CA GLY A 112 -0.93 -12.02 -3.18
C GLY A 112 -0.54 -12.64 -4.53
N ASN A 113 -1.41 -12.50 -5.52
CA ASN A 113 -1.18 -13.09 -6.85
C ASN A 113 0.07 -12.52 -7.54
N HIS A 114 0.38 -11.23 -7.37
CA HIS A 114 1.59 -10.66 -7.96
C HIS A 114 2.87 -11.20 -7.33
N ASP A 115 2.82 -11.59 -6.06
CA ASP A 115 3.96 -12.21 -5.39
C ASP A 115 4.23 -13.61 -5.95
N PHE A 116 3.18 -14.39 -6.19
CA PHE A 116 3.29 -15.69 -6.89
C PHE A 116 3.79 -15.53 -8.33
N TRP A 117 3.23 -14.59 -9.10
CA TRP A 117 3.73 -14.32 -10.46
C TRP A 117 5.20 -13.87 -10.50
N ALA A 118 5.71 -13.33 -9.39
CA ALA A 118 7.11 -12.96 -9.23
C ALA A 118 8.02 -14.12 -8.78
N GLY A 119 7.47 -15.34 -8.64
CA GLY A 119 8.18 -16.57 -8.32
C GLY A 119 8.30 -16.86 -6.82
N ALA A 120 7.30 -16.48 -6.00
CA ALA A 120 7.32 -16.79 -4.57
C ALA A 120 7.13 -18.29 -4.24
N ASP A 121 6.67 -19.07 -5.20
CA ASP A 121 6.48 -20.52 -5.17
C ASP A 121 7.54 -21.30 -5.98
N ALA A 122 8.53 -20.60 -6.54
CA ALA A 122 9.59 -21.17 -7.39
C ALA A 122 10.85 -21.56 -6.62
#